data_AF-A0A4V2B174-F1
#
_entry.id   AF-A0A4V2B174-F1
#
_cell.length_a   1.000
_cell.length_b   1.000
_cell.length_c   1.000
_cell.angle_alpha   90.00
_cell.angle_beta   90.00
_cell.angle_gamma   90.00
#
_symmetry.space_group_name_H-M   'P 1'
#
loop_
_entity.id
_entity.type
_entity.pdbx_description
1 polymer ?
#
loop_
_entity_poly.entity_id
_entity_poly.type
_entity_poly.pdbx_seq_one_letter_code
_entity_poly.pdbx_strand_id
1 'polypeptide(L)'
;MLHTARTPLVSCLALGFVALALGACTFASPTHSTYNEAPAEDSLTSGGAGGTSGAAPANAAPTGCDGASFVAVDVSSLTACGEGKGHCYDKAKVPWIAGELAACTGNDVCVPDSMLASAGATPRSCTSVLGAGGCASLLVSSLAKNQSSLTQDTCDAGEICAPCVDPTHDNAPTPFCSAFGVYETACVTGAAGAGGTGSSGGTGAGTVGCCNQPDGSSKGQCLVESAIPEDQREDVSQQECSGGNACVPTAFVANAPVKCEVGLMDGVCLDQCFSSYLEYVDGVLSVEECGATEACVPCAVLPDNTPGCQ
;
A
#
# COMPACT_ATOMS: atom_id res chain seq x y z
N MET A 1 45.99 -37.89 -41.87
CA MET A 1 45.73 -39.31 -42.15
C MET A 1 44.45 -39.67 -41.40
N LEU A 2 43.30 -39.47 -42.04
CA LEU A 2 42.37 -40.56 -42.44
C LEU A 2 42.28 -41.67 -41.39
N HIS A 3 41.14 -41.76 -40.68
CA HIS A 3 40.32 -42.98 -40.68
C HIS A 3 38.86 -42.68 -40.31
N THR A 4 38.01 -43.07 -41.25
CA THR A 4 36.56 -43.12 -41.29
C THR A 4 36.05 -44.37 -40.55
N ALA A 5 34.88 -44.33 -39.88
CA ALA A 5 33.89 -45.43 -39.76
C ALA A 5 32.86 -45.10 -38.66
N ARG A 6 31.59 -44.81 -38.99
CA ARG A 6 30.44 -45.70 -39.28
C ARG A 6 29.53 -45.91 -38.05
N THR A 7 28.32 -45.38 -38.21
CA THR A 7 27.07 -45.63 -37.48
C THR A 7 26.70 -47.12 -37.47
N PRO A 8 25.79 -47.55 -36.56
CA PRO A 8 24.46 -47.91 -37.08
C PRO A 8 23.27 -47.47 -36.21
N LEU A 9 22.19 -47.14 -36.93
CA LEU A 9 20.80 -47.15 -36.49
C LEU A 9 20.44 -48.47 -35.80
N VAL A 10 19.66 -48.40 -34.71
CA VAL A 10 18.81 -49.49 -34.26
C VAL A 10 17.37 -49.02 -34.30
N SER A 11 16.66 -49.56 -35.30
CA SER A 11 15.21 -49.54 -35.45
C SER A 11 14.66 -50.72 -34.65
N CYS A 12 13.75 -50.47 -33.71
CA CYS A 12 12.92 -51.51 -33.10
C CYS A 12 11.45 -51.11 -33.28
N LEU A 13 10.87 -51.66 -34.34
CA LEU A 13 9.44 -51.71 -34.60
C LEU A 13 8.99 -53.10 -34.13
N ALA A 14 8.14 -53.17 -33.11
CA ALA A 14 7.41 -54.39 -32.78
C ALA A 14 6.02 -54.04 -32.24
N LEU A 15 5.04 -54.58 -32.95
CA LEU A 15 3.61 -54.47 -32.76
C LEU A 15 3.12 -55.24 -31.54
N GLY A 16 2.09 -54.67 -30.91
CA GLY A 16 0.87 -55.40 -30.53
C GLY A 16 0.88 -56.12 -29.18
N PHE A 17 -0.01 -55.69 -28.29
CA PHE A 17 -1.04 -56.57 -27.73
C PHE A 17 -2.19 -55.71 -27.19
N VAL A 18 -3.38 -55.95 -27.74
CA VAL A 18 -4.66 -55.48 -27.19
C VAL A 18 -5.00 -56.35 -25.99
N ALA A 19 -5.25 -55.73 -24.84
CA ALA A 19 -6.02 -56.31 -23.75
C ALA A 19 -7.03 -55.26 -23.29
N LEU A 20 -8.29 -55.45 -23.70
CA LEU A 20 -9.45 -54.80 -23.09
C LEU A 20 -9.55 -55.27 -21.64
N ALA A 21 -9.28 -54.37 -20.70
CA ALA A 21 -9.67 -54.50 -19.31
C ALA A 21 -10.66 -53.37 -19.00
N LEU A 22 -11.95 -53.73 -18.89
CA LEU A 22 -12.97 -52.90 -18.27
C LEU A 22 -12.68 -52.87 -16.76
N GLY A 23 -11.85 -51.93 -16.34
CA GLY A 23 -11.63 -51.55 -14.95
C GLY A 23 -12.37 -50.26 -14.66
N ALA A 24 -13.42 -50.33 -13.86
CA ALA A 24 -14.09 -49.16 -13.30
C ALA A 24 -13.11 -48.42 -12.38
N CYS A 25 -12.51 -47.34 -12.87
CA CYS A 25 -11.80 -46.38 -12.02
C CYS A 25 -12.81 -45.32 -11.56
N THR A 26 -13.27 -45.48 -10.33
CA THR A 26 -13.94 -44.43 -9.56
C THR A 26 -13.04 -43.19 -9.52
N PHE A 27 -13.57 -42.05 -9.97
CA PHE A 27 -12.99 -40.74 -9.78
C PHE A 27 -12.89 -40.46 -8.29
N ALA A 28 -11.69 -40.62 -7.73
CA ALA A 28 -11.33 -40.12 -6.41
C ALA A 28 -10.27 -39.03 -6.61
N SER A 29 -10.74 -37.79 -6.66
CA SER A 29 -10.01 -36.55 -6.36
C SER A 29 -11.08 -35.50 -6.00
N PRO A 30 -10.84 -34.53 -5.10
CA PRO A 30 -9.62 -34.24 -4.35
C PRO A 30 -9.86 -34.21 -2.81
N THR A 31 -8.76 -34.09 -2.08
CA THR A 31 -8.72 -33.74 -0.66
C THR A 31 -9.62 -32.55 -0.35
N HIS A 32 -10.60 -32.78 0.53
CA HIS A 32 -11.33 -31.76 1.26
C HIS A 32 -10.34 -30.89 2.04
N SER A 33 -10.18 -29.63 1.63
CA SER A 33 -9.92 -28.56 2.59
C SER A 33 -11.25 -28.28 3.27
N THR A 34 -11.36 -28.66 4.53
CA THR A 34 -12.46 -28.24 5.41
C THR A 34 -12.34 -26.75 5.67
N TYR A 35 -13.04 -25.94 4.89
CA TYR A 35 -13.50 -24.63 5.35
C TYR A 35 -14.70 -24.87 6.27
N ASN A 36 -14.64 -24.34 7.49
CA ASN A 36 -15.81 -24.26 8.36
C ASN A 36 -16.81 -23.29 7.72
N GLU A 37 -17.99 -23.79 7.38
CA GLU A 37 -19.17 -22.98 7.08
C GLU A 37 -19.71 -22.39 8.38
N ALA A 38 -19.79 -21.06 8.46
CA ALA A 38 -20.69 -20.38 9.39
C ALA A 38 -22.10 -20.34 8.76
N PRO A 39 -23.19 -20.48 9.54
CA PRO A 39 -24.53 -20.66 8.97
C PRO A 39 -25.03 -19.40 8.27
N ALA A 40 -25.59 -19.60 7.08
CA ALA A 40 -26.48 -18.65 6.43
C ALA A 40 -27.82 -18.60 7.19
N GLU A 41 -28.26 -17.40 7.54
CA GLU A 41 -29.66 -17.12 7.82
C GLU A 41 -30.15 -16.09 6.82
N ASP A 42 -31.32 -16.43 6.29
CA ASP A 42 -32.10 -15.88 5.21
C ASP A 42 -32.63 -14.47 5.55
N SER A 43 -32.54 -13.52 4.62
CA SER A 43 -33.59 -12.50 4.39
C SER A 43 -33.24 -11.59 3.21
N LEU A 44 -33.69 -12.01 2.04
CA LEU A 44 -34.01 -11.15 0.92
C LEU A 44 -35.03 -10.07 1.34
N THR A 45 -34.63 -8.80 1.30
CA THR A 45 -35.58 -7.72 1.00
C THR A 45 -34.97 -6.76 -0.01
N SER A 46 -35.50 -6.80 -1.22
CA SER A 46 -35.23 -5.89 -2.32
C SER A 46 -35.88 -4.53 -2.09
N GLY A 47 -35.13 -3.44 -2.28
CA GLY A 47 -35.69 -2.11 -2.50
C GLY A 47 -34.71 -0.96 -2.32
N GLY A 48 -34.47 -0.18 -3.38
CA GLY A 48 -33.95 1.20 -3.25
C GLY A 48 -32.77 1.54 -4.15
N ALA A 49 -33.08 2.16 -5.30
CA ALA A 49 -32.11 2.92 -6.09
C ALA A 49 -31.66 4.18 -5.33
N GLY A 50 -30.39 4.57 -5.48
CA GLY A 50 -29.86 5.86 -5.01
C GLY A 50 -28.36 5.80 -4.83
N GLY A 51 -27.62 6.41 -5.76
CA GLY A 51 -26.17 6.28 -5.84
C GLY A 51 -25.39 7.09 -4.80
N THR A 52 -24.12 6.73 -4.67
CA THR A 52 -22.96 7.61 -4.80
C THR A 52 -21.78 6.72 -5.16
N SER A 53 -21.13 7.01 -6.28
CA SER A 53 -19.82 6.46 -6.63
C SER A 53 -18.80 6.97 -5.60
N GLY A 54 -18.57 6.19 -4.55
CA GLY A 54 -17.48 6.41 -3.60
C GLY A 54 -16.16 6.21 -4.32
N ALA A 55 -15.41 7.29 -4.52
CA ALA A 55 -14.06 7.22 -5.04
C ALA A 55 -13.20 6.38 -4.09
N ALA A 56 -12.50 5.39 -4.63
CA ALA A 56 -11.50 4.63 -3.90
C ALA A 56 -10.46 5.59 -3.29
N PRO A 57 -9.98 5.34 -2.05
CA PRO A 57 -9.00 6.20 -1.42
C PRO A 57 -7.74 6.26 -2.28
N ALA A 58 -7.38 7.45 -2.75
CA ALA A 58 -6.15 7.67 -3.49
C ALA A 58 -4.96 7.17 -2.66
N ASN A 59 -4.03 6.49 -3.31
CA ASN A 59 -2.75 6.15 -2.68
C ASN A 59 -2.13 7.43 -2.12
N ALA A 60 -1.87 7.44 -0.82
CA ALA A 60 -1.19 8.55 -0.18
C ALA A 60 0.12 8.80 -0.94
N ALA A 61 0.26 10.00 -1.50
CA ALA A 61 1.48 10.41 -2.15
C ALA A 61 2.64 10.25 -1.14
N PRO A 62 3.80 9.73 -1.55
CA PRO A 62 4.93 9.62 -0.65
C PRO A 62 5.36 11.02 -0.18
N THR A 63 5.82 11.12 1.06
CA THR A 63 6.25 12.37 1.71
C THR A 63 7.14 13.20 0.77
N GLY A 64 6.71 14.42 0.43
CA GLY A 64 7.44 15.30 -0.48
C GLY A 64 6.90 15.42 -1.90
N CYS A 65 5.86 14.69 -2.27
CA CYS A 65 5.07 14.94 -3.48
C CYS A 65 3.76 15.71 -3.17
N ASP A 66 3.62 16.29 -1.98
CA ASP A 66 2.36 16.84 -1.50
C ASP A 66 1.85 17.96 -2.42
N GLY A 67 0.63 17.79 -2.93
CA GLY A 67 0.01 18.70 -3.91
C GLY A 67 0.48 18.53 -5.36
N ALA A 68 1.49 17.68 -5.64
CA ALA A 68 1.86 17.33 -7.00
C ALA A 68 0.84 16.38 -7.61
N SER A 69 0.34 16.72 -8.79
CA SER A 69 -0.54 15.84 -9.55
C SER A 69 0.28 14.81 -10.32
N PHE A 70 -0.27 13.61 -10.46
CA PHE A 70 0.27 12.63 -11.41
C PHE A 70 0.21 13.19 -12.83
N VAL A 71 1.24 12.89 -13.62
CA VAL A 71 1.34 13.34 -15.01
C VAL A 71 1.45 12.16 -15.98
N ALA A 72 0.98 12.36 -17.20
CA ALA A 72 1.33 11.49 -18.31
C ALA A 72 2.67 11.95 -18.88
N VAL A 73 3.62 11.03 -18.98
CA VAL A 73 4.95 11.29 -19.51
C VAL A 73 5.04 10.77 -20.93
N ASP A 74 5.55 11.60 -21.84
CA ASP A 74 5.88 11.15 -23.19
C ASP A 74 7.12 10.25 -23.17
N VAL A 75 6.90 8.96 -23.42
CA VAL A 75 7.95 7.95 -23.38
C VAL A 75 8.90 7.99 -24.59
N SER A 76 8.55 8.74 -25.65
CA SER A 76 9.31 8.77 -26.91
C SER A 76 10.76 9.26 -26.75
N SER A 77 11.02 10.04 -25.70
CA SER A 77 12.33 10.60 -25.36
C SER A 77 13.07 9.83 -24.26
N LEU A 78 12.41 8.86 -23.63
CA LEU A 78 12.97 8.09 -22.53
C LEU A 78 13.71 6.86 -23.05
N THR A 79 14.63 6.34 -22.24
CA THR A 79 15.33 5.09 -22.57
C THR A 79 14.44 3.90 -22.22
N ALA A 80 14.10 3.06 -23.19
CA ALA A 80 13.32 1.85 -22.96
C ALA A 80 14.07 0.87 -22.03
N CYS A 81 13.31 0.17 -21.19
CA CYS A 81 13.80 -0.84 -20.26
C CYS A 81 12.78 -1.99 -20.15
N GLY A 82 13.09 -3.04 -19.39
CA GLY A 82 12.12 -4.11 -19.10
C GLY A 82 11.55 -4.76 -20.36
N GLU A 83 12.40 -5.05 -21.34
CA GLU A 83 12.02 -5.61 -22.65
C GLU A 83 11.03 -4.72 -23.45
N GLY A 84 11.08 -3.40 -23.23
CA GLY A 84 10.21 -2.44 -23.90
C GLY A 84 8.81 -2.36 -23.29
N LYS A 85 8.64 -2.82 -22.04
CA LYS A 85 7.41 -2.67 -21.24
C LYS A 85 7.44 -1.48 -20.28
N GLY A 86 8.59 -0.80 -20.22
CA GLY A 86 8.81 0.35 -19.37
C GLY A 86 9.87 1.26 -19.96
N HIS A 87 10.01 2.44 -19.34
CA HIS A 87 11.09 3.36 -19.63
C HIS A 87 11.78 3.82 -18.35
N CYS A 88 13.06 4.12 -18.48
CA CYS A 88 13.86 4.68 -17.40
C CYS A 88 13.34 6.07 -17.05
N TYR A 89 13.05 6.26 -15.77
CA TYR A 89 12.54 7.50 -15.23
C TYR A 89 13.19 7.79 -13.89
N ASP A 90 13.28 9.07 -13.53
CA ASP A 90 13.96 9.53 -12.32
C ASP A 90 13.31 8.91 -11.08
N LYS A 91 14.12 8.21 -10.28
CA LYS A 91 13.68 7.55 -9.04
C LYS A 91 13.00 8.51 -8.06
N ALA A 92 13.44 9.76 -8.00
CA ALA A 92 12.86 10.77 -7.12
C ALA A 92 11.45 11.20 -7.57
N LYS A 93 11.06 10.90 -8.81
CA LYS A 93 9.72 11.18 -9.36
C LYS A 93 8.75 9.99 -9.24
N VAL A 94 9.20 8.89 -8.65
CA VAL A 94 8.38 7.68 -8.38
C VAL A 94 8.65 7.08 -6.99
N PRO A 95 8.57 7.86 -5.89
CA PRO A 95 9.17 7.44 -4.62
C PRO A 95 8.45 6.23 -3.97
N TRP A 96 7.17 6.05 -4.27
CA TRP A 96 6.30 5.05 -3.62
C TRP A 96 6.59 3.61 -4.07
N ILE A 97 7.17 3.42 -5.26
CA ILE A 97 7.46 2.09 -5.83
C ILE A 97 8.90 1.93 -6.31
N ALA A 98 9.72 2.98 -6.19
CA ALA A 98 11.12 2.98 -6.59
C ALA A 98 11.94 1.78 -6.06
N GLY A 99 11.62 1.27 -4.86
CA GLY A 99 12.29 0.10 -4.28
C GLY A 99 11.93 -1.24 -4.93
N GLU A 100 10.82 -1.29 -5.67
CA GLU A 100 10.30 -2.48 -6.32
C GLU A 100 10.65 -2.55 -7.81
N LEU A 101 11.18 -1.47 -8.37
CA LEU A 101 11.51 -1.38 -9.79
C LEU A 101 13.00 -1.70 -10.04
N ALA A 102 13.28 -2.28 -11.21
CA ALA A 102 14.65 -2.53 -11.63
C ALA A 102 15.42 -1.21 -11.84
N ALA A 103 16.70 -1.19 -11.51
CA ALA A 103 17.55 -0.03 -11.75
C ALA A 103 17.80 0.18 -13.26
N CYS A 104 17.85 1.44 -13.65
CA CYS A 104 18.33 1.89 -14.95
C CYS A 104 19.75 2.50 -14.82
N THR A 105 20.28 3.07 -15.90
CA THR A 105 21.54 3.82 -15.85
C THR A 105 21.38 5.06 -14.96
N GLY A 106 22.37 5.34 -14.11
CA GLY A 106 22.35 6.51 -13.24
C GLY A 106 21.44 6.33 -12.03
N ASN A 107 20.61 7.34 -11.74
CA ASN A 107 19.67 7.33 -10.61
C ASN A 107 18.23 6.95 -11.03
N ASP A 108 18.06 6.44 -12.25
CA ASP A 108 16.74 6.12 -12.80
C ASP A 108 16.31 4.70 -12.42
N VAL A 109 15.00 4.49 -12.45
CA VAL A 109 14.37 3.17 -12.30
C VAL A 109 13.50 2.86 -13.51
N CYS A 110 13.32 1.59 -13.80
CA CYS A 110 12.52 1.12 -14.92
C CYS A 110 11.04 1.17 -14.56
N VAL A 111 10.36 2.24 -14.97
CA VAL A 111 8.94 2.46 -14.67
C VAL A 111 8.07 1.86 -15.78
N PRO A 112 6.99 1.12 -15.45
CA PRO A 112 6.07 0.59 -16.45
C PRO A 112 5.43 1.67 -17.32
N ASP A 113 5.24 1.39 -18.60
CA ASP A 113 4.58 2.31 -19.53
C ASP A 113 3.15 2.61 -19.11
N SER A 114 2.45 1.63 -18.53
CA SER A 114 1.10 1.83 -17.98
C SER A 114 1.07 2.84 -16.83
N MET A 115 2.16 2.99 -16.08
CA MET A 115 2.29 4.00 -15.02
C MET A 115 2.76 5.36 -15.55
N LEU A 116 3.65 5.38 -16.55
CA LEU A 116 4.08 6.61 -17.21
C LEU A 116 2.93 7.27 -17.97
N ALA A 117 2.01 6.48 -18.53
CA ALA A 117 0.85 6.98 -19.27
C ALA A 117 -0.39 7.24 -18.39
N SER A 118 -0.41 6.84 -17.12
CA SER A 118 -1.64 6.82 -16.31
C SER A 118 -2.17 8.19 -15.97
N ALA A 119 -1.30 9.19 -15.74
CA ALA A 119 -1.69 10.50 -15.20
C ALA A 119 -2.63 10.43 -13.98
N GLY A 120 -2.46 9.42 -13.11
CA GLY A 120 -3.32 9.22 -11.94
C GLY A 120 -4.61 8.45 -12.22
N ALA A 121 -4.78 7.90 -13.42
CA ALA A 121 -5.88 6.99 -13.70
C ALA A 121 -5.83 5.77 -12.79
N THR A 122 -6.98 5.27 -12.38
CA THR A 122 -7.09 3.98 -11.66
C THR A 122 -6.71 2.83 -12.60
N PRO A 123 -6.02 1.79 -12.12
CA PRO A 123 -5.72 0.62 -12.92
C PRO A 123 -6.99 -0.03 -13.46
N ARG A 124 -6.86 -0.74 -14.58
CA ARG A 124 -7.96 -1.57 -15.09
C ARG A 124 -8.34 -2.58 -14.02
N SER A 125 -9.63 -2.68 -13.71
CA SER A 125 -10.13 -3.65 -12.74
C SER A 125 -10.01 -5.08 -13.26
N CYS A 126 -9.74 -5.99 -12.33
CA CYS A 126 -9.65 -7.42 -12.57
C CYS A 126 -10.08 -8.19 -11.31
N THR A 127 -10.19 -9.51 -11.43
CA THR A 127 -10.53 -10.42 -10.34
C THR A 127 -9.31 -11.24 -9.95
N SER A 128 -8.79 -10.97 -8.76
CA SER A 128 -7.72 -11.74 -8.13
C SER A 128 -8.29 -12.97 -7.40
N VAL A 129 -7.41 -13.86 -6.96
CA VAL A 129 -7.80 -15.00 -6.10
C VAL A 129 -8.36 -14.57 -4.74
N LEU A 130 -8.16 -13.31 -4.35
CA LEU A 130 -8.62 -12.71 -3.09
C LEU A 130 -9.82 -11.77 -3.27
N GLY A 131 -10.38 -11.69 -4.49
CA GLY A 131 -11.49 -10.79 -4.82
C GLY A 131 -11.05 -9.65 -5.74
N ALA A 132 -11.59 -8.45 -5.51
CA ALA A 132 -11.31 -7.30 -6.37
C ALA A 132 -9.79 -7.01 -6.45
N GLY A 133 -9.33 -6.67 -7.65
CA GLY A 133 -7.95 -6.31 -7.92
C GLY A 133 -7.83 -5.29 -9.04
N GLY A 134 -6.59 -4.85 -9.27
CA GLY A 134 -6.25 -4.02 -10.41
C GLY A 134 -5.02 -4.55 -11.14
N CYS A 135 -5.01 -4.31 -12.44
CA CYS A 135 -3.94 -4.74 -13.33
C CYS A 135 -2.66 -3.96 -13.06
N ALA A 136 -1.59 -4.68 -12.74
CA ALA A 136 -0.31 -4.09 -12.41
C ALA A 136 0.83 -4.80 -13.14
N SER A 137 1.87 -4.03 -13.49
CA SER A 137 2.97 -4.53 -14.32
C SER A 137 3.87 -5.52 -13.60
N LEU A 138 4.30 -6.57 -14.32
CA LEU A 138 5.32 -7.52 -13.86
C LEU A 138 6.72 -6.91 -13.79
N LEU A 139 6.92 -5.63 -14.16
CA LEU A 139 8.16 -4.92 -13.86
C LEU A 139 8.32 -4.59 -12.36
N VAL A 140 7.22 -4.67 -11.60
CA VAL A 140 7.24 -4.58 -10.14
C VAL A 140 7.73 -5.92 -9.57
N SER A 141 8.83 -5.89 -8.84
CA SER A 141 9.56 -7.08 -8.40
C SER A 141 8.73 -8.03 -7.54
N SER A 142 7.97 -7.51 -6.58
CA SER A 142 7.03 -8.29 -5.77
C SER A 142 5.96 -8.99 -6.60
N LEU A 143 5.43 -8.36 -7.65
CA LEU A 143 4.46 -9.00 -8.55
C LEU A 143 5.10 -10.07 -9.42
N ALA A 144 6.29 -9.82 -9.96
CA ALA A 144 7.04 -10.82 -10.73
C ALA A 144 7.33 -12.08 -9.90
N LYS A 145 7.76 -11.90 -8.65
CA LYS A 145 8.07 -13.01 -7.73
C LYS A 145 6.83 -13.83 -7.37
N ASN A 146 5.68 -13.19 -7.27
CA ASN A 146 4.42 -13.82 -6.91
C ASN A 146 3.55 -14.18 -8.12
N GLN A 147 4.08 -14.08 -9.34
CA GLN A 147 3.30 -14.24 -10.58
C GLN A 147 2.55 -15.58 -10.64
N SER A 148 3.14 -16.65 -10.12
CA SER A 148 2.53 -17.99 -10.07
C SER A 148 1.33 -18.10 -9.13
N SER A 149 1.23 -17.20 -8.16
CA SER A 149 0.18 -17.17 -7.15
C SER A 149 -0.92 -16.15 -7.48
N LEU A 150 -0.72 -15.36 -8.52
CA LEU A 150 -1.64 -14.33 -8.98
C LEU A 150 -2.24 -14.76 -10.33
N THR A 151 -3.43 -14.24 -10.64
CA THR A 151 -4.12 -14.51 -11.91
C THR A 151 -3.93 -13.34 -12.88
N GLN A 152 -3.80 -13.61 -14.17
CA GLN A 152 -3.75 -12.53 -15.17
C GLN A 152 -5.13 -11.88 -15.37
N ASP A 153 -6.19 -12.69 -15.41
CA ASP A 153 -7.57 -12.26 -15.69
C ASP A 153 -7.68 -11.37 -16.94
N THR A 154 -8.25 -10.16 -16.83
CA THR A 154 -8.45 -9.20 -17.93
C THR A 154 -7.23 -8.32 -18.21
N CYS A 155 -6.12 -8.53 -17.49
CA CYS A 155 -4.93 -7.70 -17.58
C CYS A 155 -4.15 -7.95 -18.87
N ASP A 156 -3.47 -6.90 -19.35
CA ASP A 156 -2.72 -6.96 -20.59
C ASP A 156 -1.50 -7.90 -20.46
N ALA A 157 -0.90 -8.25 -21.60
CA ALA A 157 0.30 -9.08 -21.62
C ALA A 157 1.49 -8.36 -20.95
N GLY A 158 2.00 -8.93 -19.86
CA GLY A 158 3.03 -8.32 -19.01
C GLY A 158 2.47 -7.65 -17.76
N GLU A 159 1.16 -7.74 -17.53
CA GLU A 159 0.49 -7.33 -16.31
C GLU A 159 -0.15 -8.54 -15.61
N ILE A 160 -0.43 -8.39 -14.33
CA ILE A 160 -1.11 -9.40 -13.52
C ILE A 160 -2.11 -8.73 -12.59
N CYS A 161 -3.15 -9.47 -12.21
CA CYS A 161 -4.17 -8.97 -11.30
C CYS A 161 -3.65 -9.01 -9.86
N ALA A 162 -3.34 -7.83 -9.33
CA ALA A 162 -2.92 -7.68 -7.96
C ALA A 162 -4.15 -7.35 -7.08
N PRO A 163 -4.29 -7.99 -5.91
CA PRO A 163 -5.44 -7.79 -5.03
C PRO A 163 -5.47 -6.36 -4.48
N CYS A 164 -6.67 -5.79 -4.28
CA CYS A 164 -6.80 -4.45 -3.69
C CYS A 164 -6.35 -4.39 -2.23
N VAL A 165 -6.37 -5.51 -1.52
CA VAL A 165 -6.05 -5.62 -0.10
C VAL A 165 -5.03 -6.73 0.13
N ASP A 166 -4.19 -6.57 1.14
CA ASP A 166 -3.23 -7.59 1.57
C ASP A 166 -3.75 -8.33 2.81
N PRO A 167 -4.21 -9.60 2.68
CA PRO A 167 -4.73 -10.35 3.81
C PRO A 167 -3.63 -10.77 4.81
N THR A 168 -2.35 -10.62 4.46
CA THR A 168 -1.23 -10.93 5.36
C THR A 168 -0.87 -9.76 6.29
N HIS A 169 -1.45 -8.59 6.04
CA HIS A 169 -1.27 -7.38 6.84
C HIS A 169 -2.64 -6.77 7.19
N ASP A 170 -3.48 -7.52 7.91
CA ASP A 170 -4.79 -7.07 8.42
C ASP A 170 -5.73 -6.47 7.35
N ASN A 171 -5.68 -6.99 6.12
CA ASN A 171 -6.42 -6.48 4.95
C ASN A 171 -6.07 -5.02 4.61
N ALA A 172 -4.85 -4.59 4.89
CA ALA A 172 -4.37 -3.26 4.53
C ALA A 172 -4.56 -2.99 3.02
N PRO A 173 -4.98 -1.77 2.64
CA PRO A 173 -5.14 -1.40 1.24
C PRO A 173 -3.79 -1.42 0.53
N THR A 174 -3.79 -1.94 -0.69
CA THR A 174 -2.65 -1.94 -1.61
C THR A 174 -2.82 -0.82 -2.64
N PRO A 175 -1.74 -0.43 -3.34
CA PRO A 175 -1.85 0.64 -4.32
C PRO A 175 -2.54 0.25 -5.64
N PHE A 176 -2.89 -1.02 -5.82
CA PHE A 176 -3.31 -1.57 -7.11
C PHE A 176 -4.76 -1.25 -7.49
N CYS A 177 -5.55 -0.65 -6.60
CA CYS A 177 -6.95 -0.28 -6.88
C CYS A 177 -7.24 1.21 -6.73
N SER A 178 -6.18 2.00 -6.65
CA SER A 178 -6.26 3.45 -6.42
C SER A 178 -5.51 4.19 -7.53
N ALA A 179 -5.73 5.50 -7.61
CA ALA A 179 -4.99 6.36 -8.52
C ALA A 179 -3.47 6.15 -8.33
N PHE A 180 -2.76 5.98 -9.45
CA PHE A 180 -1.32 5.74 -9.46
C PHE A 180 -0.69 6.45 -10.65
N GLY A 181 0.60 6.75 -10.56
CA GLY A 181 1.33 7.39 -11.64
C GLY A 181 2.69 7.88 -11.20
N VAL A 182 3.25 8.76 -12.03
CA VAL A 182 4.53 9.42 -11.81
C VAL A 182 4.35 10.92 -11.67
N TYR A 183 5.37 11.60 -11.13
CA TYR A 183 5.38 13.04 -10.96
C TYR A 183 6.30 13.71 -11.99
N GLU A 184 5.97 14.94 -12.42
CA GLU A 184 6.84 15.69 -13.32
C GLU A 184 8.08 16.23 -12.60
N THR A 185 7.92 16.58 -11.33
CA THR A 185 8.98 17.11 -10.47
C THR A 185 9.40 16.05 -9.46
N ALA A 186 10.70 16.01 -9.15
CA ALA A 186 11.21 15.17 -8.08
C ALA A 186 10.47 15.47 -6.78
N CYS A 187 9.96 14.43 -6.14
CA CYS A 187 9.39 14.56 -4.82
C CYS A 187 10.50 14.74 -3.81
N VAL A 188 10.38 15.77 -2.99
CA VAL A 188 11.38 16.11 -2.00
C VAL A 188 11.23 15.17 -0.81
N THR A 189 11.88 14.01 -0.86
CA THR A 189 12.10 13.20 0.35
C THR A 189 12.85 14.07 1.34
N GLY A 190 12.16 14.58 2.36
CA GLY A 190 12.57 15.75 3.13
C GLY A 190 14.06 15.80 3.51
N ALA A 191 14.77 16.73 2.89
CA ALA A 191 15.66 17.61 3.64
C ALA A 191 14.89 18.92 3.82
N ALA A 192 14.71 19.34 5.07
CA ALA A 192 14.06 20.60 5.43
C ALA A 192 14.55 21.75 4.53
N GLY A 193 13.64 22.33 3.75
CA GLY A 193 13.94 23.35 2.76
C GLY A 193 12.82 24.38 2.68
N ALA A 194 12.89 25.32 3.62
CA ALA A 194 12.30 26.66 3.67
C ALA A 194 11.24 27.07 2.62
N GLY A 195 10.07 27.47 3.13
CA GLY A 195 9.35 28.62 2.60
C GLY A 195 8.28 28.32 1.56
N GLY A 196 7.15 27.78 2.01
CA GLY A 196 5.92 27.71 1.23
C GLY A 196 4.71 28.10 2.06
N THR A 197 4.48 29.40 2.26
CA THR A 197 3.18 29.93 2.68
C THR A 197 2.19 29.73 1.52
N GLY A 198 1.52 28.57 1.49
CA GLY A 198 0.65 28.19 0.39
C GLY A 198 -0.49 27.31 0.87
N SER A 199 -1.46 27.93 1.53
CA SER A 199 -2.80 27.38 1.70
C SER A 199 -3.38 27.07 0.31
N SER A 200 -3.72 25.81 0.04
CA SER A 200 -4.69 25.44 -0.99
C SER A 200 -5.19 24.03 -0.75
N GLY A 201 -6.51 23.93 -0.58
CA GLY A 201 -7.23 22.68 -0.39
C GLY A 201 -7.08 21.75 -1.59
N GLY A 202 -6.69 20.52 -1.30
CA GLY A 202 -6.76 19.38 -2.20
C GLY A 202 -7.35 18.21 -1.43
N THR A 203 -8.48 17.69 -1.91
CA THR A 203 -9.27 16.60 -1.33
C THR A 203 -8.61 15.23 -1.55
N GLY A 204 -7.31 15.11 -1.27
CA GLY A 204 -6.52 13.89 -1.44
C GLY A 204 -5.92 13.46 -0.12
N ALA A 205 -6.16 12.21 0.26
CA ALA A 205 -5.64 11.53 1.46
C ALA A 205 -4.12 11.27 1.40
N GLY A 206 -3.32 12.31 1.15
CA GLY A 206 -1.89 12.31 1.48
C GLY A 206 -1.71 12.72 2.94
N THR A 207 -0.64 12.24 3.57
CA THR A 207 -0.26 12.57 4.95
C THR A 207 0.14 14.04 5.04
N VAL A 208 -0.85 14.93 4.99
CA VAL A 208 -0.68 16.33 5.33
C VAL A 208 -0.18 16.35 6.77
N GLY A 209 1.01 16.90 6.96
CA GLY A 209 1.55 17.14 8.28
C GLY A 209 0.58 18.02 9.06
N CYS A 210 0.08 17.50 10.16
CA CYS A 210 -0.62 18.30 11.15
C CYS A 210 0.29 18.46 12.36
N CYS A 211 -0.14 19.24 13.33
CA CYS A 211 0.64 19.54 14.51
C CYS A 211 1.97 20.21 14.15
N ASN A 212 1.86 21.31 13.39
CA ASN A 212 3.00 22.03 12.85
C ASN A 212 3.66 22.88 13.94
N GLN A 213 4.94 22.62 14.16
CA GLN A 213 5.76 23.33 15.14
C GLN A 213 6.33 24.62 14.55
N PRO A 214 6.72 25.59 15.39
CA PRO A 214 7.32 26.86 14.92
C PRO A 214 8.62 26.69 14.11
N ASP A 215 9.30 25.56 14.26
CA ASP A 215 10.50 25.20 13.49
C ASP A 215 10.20 24.62 12.10
N GLY A 216 8.91 24.48 11.75
CA GLY A 216 8.44 23.92 10.49
C GLY A 216 8.38 22.40 10.46
N SER A 217 8.67 21.71 11.57
CA SER A 217 8.43 20.27 11.70
C SER A 217 6.95 19.99 11.96
N SER A 218 6.51 18.77 11.64
CA SER A 218 5.15 18.30 11.90
C SER A 218 5.20 17.08 12.82
N LYS A 219 4.38 17.10 13.86
CA LYS A 219 4.33 16.06 14.90
C LYS A 219 3.16 15.10 14.73
N GLY A 220 2.29 15.36 13.77
CA GLY A 220 1.16 14.51 13.43
C GLY A 220 1.00 14.33 11.92
N GLN A 221 0.25 13.30 11.54
CA GLN A 221 -0.17 13.05 10.18
C GLN A 221 -1.69 13.08 10.10
N CYS A 222 -2.22 13.77 9.10
CA CYS A 222 -3.63 13.66 8.75
C CYS A 222 -3.91 12.29 8.17
N LEU A 223 -4.69 11.49 8.88
CA LEU A 223 -5.22 10.21 8.40
C LEU A 223 -6.68 10.36 8.02
N VAL A 224 -7.10 9.61 6.99
CA VAL A 224 -8.53 9.45 6.71
C VAL A 224 -9.19 8.78 7.91
N GLU A 225 -10.39 9.24 8.26
CA GLU A 225 -11.12 8.73 9.42
C GLU A 225 -11.31 7.20 9.36
N SER A 226 -11.45 6.62 8.16
CA SER A 226 -11.55 5.17 7.97
C SER A 226 -10.27 4.39 8.30
N ALA A 227 -9.11 5.04 8.34
CA ALA A 227 -7.84 4.43 8.76
C ALA A 227 -7.64 4.47 10.28
N ILE A 228 -8.52 5.15 11.01
CA ILE A 228 -8.50 5.26 12.47
C ILE A 228 -9.47 4.20 13.02
N PRO A 229 -9.06 3.41 14.03
CA PRO A 229 -9.94 2.48 14.73
C PRO A 229 -11.22 3.19 15.20
N GLU A 230 -12.38 2.52 15.06
CA GLU A 230 -13.68 3.14 15.35
C GLU A 230 -13.80 3.67 16.78
N ASP A 231 -13.17 2.99 17.73
CA ASP A 231 -13.07 3.35 19.14
C ASP A 231 -12.19 4.58 19.41
N GLN A 232 -11.34 4.99 18.47
CA GLN A 232 -10.45 6.15 18.60
C GLN A 232 -10.91 7.38 17.82
N ARG A 233 -11.93 7.25 16.96
CA ARG A 233 -12.39 8.33 16.06
C ARG A 233 -12.98 9.52 16.80
N GLU A 234 -13.62 9.31 17.94
CA GLU A 234 -14.25 10.38 18.72
C GLU A 234 -13.21 11.21 19.51
N ASP A 235 -12.03 10.64 19.78
CA ASP A 235 -10.99 11.27 20.59
C ASP A 235 -9.93 12.00 19.76
N VAL A 236 -9.81 11.69 18.46
CA VAL A 236 -8.84 12.36 17.56
C VAL A 236 -9.33 13.75 17.13
N SER A 237 -8.48 14.75 17.33
CA SER A 237 -8.84 16.12 16.95
C SER A 237 -8.84 16.30 15.41
N GLN A 238 -9.94 16.82 14.89
CA GLN A 238 -10.12 17.18 13.48
C GLN A 238 -9.52 18.56 13.13
N GLN A 239 -8.95 19.26 14.12
CA GLN A 239 -8.76 20.71 14.10
C GLN A 239 -7.79 21.24 13.04
N GLU A 240 -6.94 20.38 12.47
CA GLU A 240 -5.86 20.81 11.56
C GLU A 240 -5.86 20.10 10.22
N CYS A 241 -6.76 19.13 10.06
CA CYS A 241 -6.80 18.28 8.88
C CYS A 241 -8.02 18.62 8.01
N SER A 242 -7.79 18.82 6.71
CA SER A 242 -8.86 19.13 5.76
C SER A 242 -9.65 17.88 5.38
N GLY A 243 -10.94 18.05 5.08
CA GLY A 243 -11.76 17.00 4.47
C GLY A 243 -12.29 15.92 5.42
N GLY A 244 -12.40 16.20 6.71
CA GLY A 244 -12.86 15.21 7.72
C GLY A 244 -11.77 14.22 8.15
N ASN A 245 -10.53 14.48 7.76
CA ASN A 245 -9.38 13.71 8.24
C ASN A 245 -9.07 14.09 9.71
N ALA A 246 -8.43 13.20 10.45
CA ALA A 246 -8.01 13.48 11.82
C ALA A 246 -6.48 13.51 11.95
N CYS A 247 -6.00 14.38 12.85
CA CYS A 247 -4.57 14.49 13.13
C CYS A 247 -4.14 13.41 14.12
N VAL A 248 -3.25 12.52 13.70
CA VAL A 248 -2.73 11.41 14.52
C VAL A 248 -1.24 11.58 14.76
N PRO A 249 -0.71 11.37 15.99
CA PRO A 249 0.72 11.48 16.26
C PRO A 249 1.56 10.60 15.32
N THR A 250 2.59 11.17 14.70
CA THR A 250 3.45 10.45 13.75
C THR A 250 4.08 9.20 14.38
N ALA A 251 4.42 9.28 15.67
CA ALA A 251 4.99 8.15 16.41
C ALA A 251 4.01 6.98 16.55
N PHE A 252 2.70 7.24 16.59
CA PHE A 252 1.68 6.20 16.69
C PHE A 252 1.45 5.54 15.34
N VAL A 253 1.43 6.33 14.26
CA VAL A 253 1.36 5.81 12.89
C VAL A 253 2.56 4.92 12.56
N ALA A 254 3.75 5.29 13.05
CA ALA A 254 4.96 4.50 12.89
C ALA A 254 5.08 3.31 13.87
N ASN A 255 4.09 3.11 14.76
CA ASN A 255 4.13 2.13 15.84
C ASN A 255 5.41 2.20 16.70
N ALA A 256 5.90 3.43 16.92
CA ALA A 256 7.15 3.71 17.63
C ALA A 256 7.02 4.90 18.61
N PRO A 257 6.05 4.90 19.54
CA PRO A 257 5.95 5.93 20.58
C PRO A 257 7.11 5.86 21.56
N VAL A 258 7.53 7.04 22.04
CA VAL A 258 8.53 7.13 23.11
C VAL A 258 7.82 6.82 24.44
N LYS A 259 8.30 5.79 25.14
CA LYS A 259 7.79 5.46 26.48
C LYS A 259 8.36 6.41 27.53
N CYS A 260 7.60 6.67 28.57
CA CYS A 260 7.98 7.50 29.71
C CYS A 260 7.26 7.02 30.97
N GLU A 261 7.68 7.48 32.14
CA GLU A 261 7.11 7.16 33.44
C GLU A 261 6.62 8.43 34.14
N VAL A 262 5.38 8.39 34.66
CA VAL A 262 4.85 9.44 35.55
C VAL A 262 4.61 8.85 36.93
N GLY A 263 5.61 8.98 37.80
CA GLY A 263 5.56 8.43 39.15
C GLY A 263 5.74 6.91 39.15
N LEU A 264 4.65 6.15 39.27
CA LEU A 264 4.66 4.67 39.28
C LEU A 264 3.85 4.08 38.12
N MET A 265 3.51 4.89 37.12
CA MET A 265 2.70 4.49 35.97
C MET A 265 3.49 4.65 34.69
N ASP A 266 3.40 3.65 33.80
CA ASP A 266 3.88 3.74 32.43
C ASP A 266 3.04 4.73 31.62
N GLY A 267 3.70 5.39 30.68
CA GLY A 267 3.10 6.37 29.77
C GLY A 267 3.81 6.43 28.43
N VAL A 268 3.29 7.27 27.56
CA VAL A 268 3.89 7.60 26.27
C VAL A 268 4.00 9.11 26.10
N CYS A 269 5.09 9.56 25.49
CA CYS A 269 5.30 10.96 25.20
C CYS A 269 4.38 11.38 24.04
N LEU A 270 3.54 12.37 24.32
CA LEU A 270 2.62 12.96 23.36
C LEU A 270 2.94 14.45 23.20
N ASP A 271 2.99 14.95 21.96
CA ASP A 271 3.27 16.36 21.74
C ASP A 271 2.14 17.25 22.27
N GLN A 272 2.49 18.39 22.85
CA GLN A 272 1.57 19.36 23.44
C GLN A 272 0.53 19.87 22.46
N CYS A 273 0.79 19.81 21.16
CA CYS A 273 -0.21 20.19 20.19
C CYS A 273 -1.40 19.20 20.11
N PHE A 274 -1.28 17.99 20.64
CA PHE A 274 -2.42 17.11 20.93
C PHE A 274 -3.10 17.47 22.27
N SER A 275 -3.14 18.76 22.61
CA SER A 275 -3.59 19.28 23.90
C SER A 275 -5.02 18.90 24.27
N SER A 276 -5.87 18.57 23.29
CA SER A 276 -7.22 18.04 23.54
C SER A 276 -7.19 16.72 24.32
N TYR A 277 -6.18 15.88 24.11
CA TYR A 277 -5.94 14.70 24.96
C TYR A 277 -5.38 15.10 26.33
N LEU A 278 -4.67 16.22 26.41
CA LEU A 278 -4.01 16.70 27.62
C LEU A 278 -4.94 17.48 28.56
N GLU A 279 -6.05 18.03 28.06
CA GLU A 279 -7.06 18.70 28.89
C GLU A 279 -7.68 17.77 29.94
N TYR A 280 -7.65 16.45 29.72
CA TYR A 280 -8.14 15.46 30.67
C TYR A 280 -7.16 15.16 31.82
N VAL A 281 -5.89 15.53 31.69
CA VAL A 281 -4.80 15.19 32.62
C VAL A 281 -4.21 16.40 33.33
N ASP A 282 -5.08 17.36 33.68
CA ASP A 282 -4.72 18.62 34.31
C ASP A 282 -3.84 18.40 35.57
N GLY A 283 -2.56 18.70 35.45
CA GLY A 283 -1.58 18.71 36.55
C GLY A 283 -0.66 17.50 36.72
N VAL A 284 -0.69 16.48 35.85
CA VAL A 284 0.11 15.24 36.01
C VAL A 284 0.94 14.92 34.76
N LEU A 285 1.67 15.90 34.24
CA LEU A 285 2.55 15.71 33.09
C LEU A 285 4.00 15.96 33.51
N SER A 286 4.82 14.91 33.53
CA SER A 286 6.27 15.05 33.63
C SER A 286 6.84 15.33 32.24
N VAL A 287 7.78 16.28 32.18
CA VAL A 287 8.50 16.67 30.95
C VAL A 287 9.93 16.10 30.94
N GLU A 288 10.33 15.38 31.99
CA GLU A 288 11.74 15.04 32.23
C GLU A 288 12.26 13.94 31.28
N GLU A 289 11.38 13.12 30.73
CA GLU A 289 11.73 12.00 29.84
C GLU A 289 11.26 12.17 28.40
N CYS A 290 10.40 13.17 28.17
CA CYS A 290 9.85 13.49 26.87
C CYS A 290 10.58 14.68 26.23
N GLY A 291 10.38 14.88 24.92
CA GLY A 291 10.89 16.05 24.23
C GLY A 291 10.40 17.37 24.83
N ALA A 292 11.05 18.49 24.48
CA ALA A 292 10.73 19.81 25.03
C ALA A 292 9.28 20.29 24.77
N THR A 293 8.62 19.72 23.76
CA THR A 293 7.23 20.00 23.39
C THR A 293 6.30 18.83 23.70
N GLU A 294 6.78 17.82 24.43
CA GLU A 294 6.04 16.60 24.70
C GLU A 294 5.72 16.49 26.19
N ALA A 295 4.66 15.77 26.49
CA ALA A 295 4.18 15.50 27.83
C ALA A 295 4.02 13.98 27.98
N CYS A 296 4.42 13.44 29.12
CA CYS A 296 4.21 12.02 29.37
C CYS A 296 2.74 11.76 29.74
N VAL A 297 2.01 11.08 28.86
CA VAL A 297 0.60 10.73 29.07
C VAL A 297 0.51 9.32 29.64
N PRO A 298 -0.04 9.12 30.85
CA PRO A 298 -0.17 7.80 31.44
C PRO A 298 -1.01 6.87 30.57
N CYS A 299 -0.58 5.62 30.43
CA CYS A 299 -1.29 4.63 29.64
C CYS A 299 -2.69 4.30 30.18
N ALA A 300 -2.93 4.52 31.47
CA ALA A 300 -4.21 4.29 32.11
C ALA A 300 -5.34 5.25 31.66
N VAL A 301 -5.00 6.36 30.98
CA VAL A 301 -6.00 7.33 30.46
C VAL A 301 -6.13 7.28 28.94
N LEU A 302 -5.31 6.48 28.26
CA LEU A 302 -5.35 6.31 26.82
C LEU A 302 -6.26 5.12 26.46
N PRO A 303 -6.81 5.07 25.24
CA PRO A 303 -7.59 3.93 24.78
C PRO A 303 -6.83 2.61 24.90
N ASP A 304 -7.57 1.53 25.16
CA ASP A 304 -7.00 0.18 25.16
C ASP A 304 -6.28 -0.09 23.83
N ASN A 305 -5.14 -0.78 23.90
CA ASN A 305 -4.27 -1.06 22.76
C ASN A 305 -3.53 0.14 22.15
N THR A 306 -3.51 1.31 22.81
CA THR A 306 -2.66 2.42 22.37
C THR A 306 -1.21 1.94 22.23
N PRO A 307 -0.56 2.16 21.06
CA PRO A 307 0.84 1.81 20.87
C PRO A 307 1.71 2.32 22.02
N GLY A 308 2.64 1.49 22.51
CA GLY A 308 3.53 1.83 23.63
C GLY A 308 2.95 1.60 25.03
N CYS A 309 1.62 1.49 25.14
CA CYS A 309 0.89 1.25 26.39
C CYS A 309 0.50 -0.22 26.64
N GLN A 310 1.05 -1.12 25.84
CA GLN A 310 0.95 -2.57 25.99
C GLN A 310 2.25 -3.16 26.55
#